data_AF-A0A7S2GCT8-F1
#
_entry.id   AF-A0A7S2GCT8-F1
#
_cell.length_a   1.000
_cell.length_b   1.000
_cell.length_c   1.000
_cell.angle_alpha   90.00
_cell.angle_beta   90.00
_cell.angle_gamma   90.00
#
_symmetry.space_group_name_H-M   'P 1'
#
loop_
_entity.id
_entity.type
_entity.pdbx_description
1 polymer ?
#
loop_
_entity_poly.entity_id
_entity_poly.type
_entity_poly.pdbx_seq_one_letter_code
_entity_poly.pdbx_strand_id
1 'polypeptide(L)'
;GQWLVLVRRACRERTPTHLDDVLDDLGPMPEAERPNARALWVAGVINPLPALGASSSEKVASMGPSIAPEIRPSALTASSTAARLSSVEMGLSESMRRLAKILKAEGDDISP
;
A
#
# COMPACT_ATOMS: atom_id res chain seq x y z
N GLY A 1 -8.58 2.02 7.51
CA GLY A 1 -7.69 3.20 7.50
C GLY A 1 -7.77 3.89 6.15
N GLN A 2 -7.40 5.18 6.08
CA GLN A 2 -7.54 6.03 4.87
C GLN A 2 -6.91 5.40 3.60
N TRP A 3 -5.74 4.78 3.73
CA TRP A 3 -5.04 4.16 2.59
C TRP A 3 -5.85 3.04 1.93
N LEU A 4 -6.51 2.17 2.70
CA LEU A 4 -7.34 1.08 2.16
C LEU A 4 -8.50 1.62 1.30
N VAL A 5 -9.13 2.71 1.75
CA VAL A 5 -10.20 3.38 1.00
C VAL A 5 -9.69 3.91 -0.33
N LEU A 6 -8.51 4.55 -0.33
CA LEU A 6 -7.90 5.08 -1.55
C LEU A 6 -7.52 3.97 -2.55
N VAL A 7 -6.98 2.85 -2.09
CA VAL A 7 -6.62 1.71 -2.96
C VAL A 7 -7.86 1.14 -3.65
N ARG A 8 -8.94 0.91 -2.87
CA ARG A 8 -10.20 0.37 -3.40
C ARG A 8 -10.86 1.34 -4.37
N ARG A 9 -10.93 2.64 -4.06
CA ARG A 9 -11.45 3.66 -4.98
C ARG A 9 -10.68 3.73 -6.30
N ALA A 10 -9.35 3.63 -6.23
CA ALA A 10 -8.50 3.72 -7.42
C ALA A 10 -8.51 2.43 -8.26
N CYS A 11 -9.24 1.38 -7.82
CA CYS A 11 -9.31 0.07 -8.48
C CYS A 11 -7.93 -0.51 -8.81
N ARG A 12 -6.99 -0.41 -7.86
CA ARG A 12 -5.58 -0.81 -8.05
C ARG A 12 -5.29 -2.23 -7.57
N GLU A 13 -6.33 -3.00 -7.28
CA GLU A 13 -6.17 -4.42 -6.98
C GLU A 13 -5.88 -5.21 -8.26
N ARG A 14 -5.15 -6.32 -8.12
CA ARG A 14 -4.83 -7.19 -9.26
C ARG A 14 -6.02 -8.08 -9.62
N THR A 15 -6.72 -8.57 -8.61
CA THR A 15 -7.97 -9.32 -8.70
C THR A 15 -9.00 -8.68 -7.76
N PRO A 16 -10.31 -8.93 -7.91
CA PRO A 16 -11.38 -8.30 -7.11
C PRO A 16 -11.38 -8.55 -5.59
N THR A 17 -10.34 -9.17 -5.03
CA THR A 17 -10.18 -9.47 -3.59
C THR A 17 -8.73 -9.42 -3.13
N HIS A 18 -7.79 -9.03 -4.01
CA HIS A 18 -6.36 -9.18 -3.75
C HIS A 18 -5.92 -8.48 -2.46
N LEU A 19 -6.48 -7.31 -2.16
CA LEU A 19 -6.16 -6.61 -0.93
C LEU A 19 -6.70 -7.33 0.31
N ASP A 20 -7.86 -7.97 0.19
CA ASP A 20 -8.46 -8.74 1.28
C ASP A 20 -7.62 -10.01 1.54
N ASP A 21 -7.21 -10.70 0.47
CA ASP A 21 -6.33 -11.88 0.57
C ASP A 21 -4.99 -11.53 1.28
N VAL A 22 -4.40 -10.37 0.94
CA VAL A 22 -3.18 -9.87 1.58
C VAL A 22 -3.40 -9.58 3.07
N LEU A 23 -4.53 -9.00 3.44
CA LEU A 23 -4.85 -8.69 4.83
C LEU A 23 -5.09 -9.97 5.64
N ASP A 24 -5.72 -10.98 5.05
CA ASP A 24 -5.95 -12.28 5.67
C ASP A 24 -4.62 -13.02 5.88
N ASP A 25 -3.72 -13.03 4.90
CA ASP A 25 -2.40 -13.65 4.99
C ASP A 25 -1.50 -13.00 6.07
N LEU A 26 -1.57 -11.67 6.20
CA LEU A 26 -0.80 -10.94 7.22
C LEU A 26 -1.40 -11.04 8.62
N GLY A 27 -2.68 -11.40 8.72
CA GLY A 27 -3.43 -11.42 9.95
C GLY A 27 -3.71 -10.02 10.52
N PRO A 28 -4.20 -9.94 11.77
CA PRO A 28 -4.60 -8.67 12.37
C PRO A 28 -3.41 -7.73 12.53
N MET A 29 -3.65 -6.43 12.31
CA MET A 29 -2.64 -5.40 12.55
C MET A 29 -2.15 -5.46 14.00
N PRO A 30 -0.83 -5.53 14.26
CA PRO A 30 -0.28 -5.55 15.61
C PRO A 30 -0.66 -4.31 16.41
N GLU A 31 -0.77 -4.46 17.74
CA GLU A 31 -1.05 -3.37 18.70
C GLU A 31 -0.01 -2.24 18.64
N ALA A 32 -0.38 -1.05 19.14
CA ALA A 32 0.46 0.15 19.04
C ALA A 32 1.77 0.01 19.85
N GLU A 33 1.72 -0.75 20.93
CA GLU A 33 2.81 -1.10 21.85
C GLU A 33 3.79 -2.09 21.21
N ARG A 34 3.49 -2.61 20.01
CA ARG A 34 4.34 -3.48 19.20
C ARG A 34 4.78 -2.77 17.90
N PRO A 35 5.44 -1.59 17.99
CA PRO A 35 5.70 -0.73 16.83
C PRO A 35 6.52 -1.42 15.74
N ASN A 36 7.46 -2.28 16.14
CA ASN A 36 8.29 -3.02 15.20
C ASN A 36 7.50 -4.01 14.34
N ALA A 37 6.59 -4.76 14.97
CA ALA A 37 5.71 -5.70 14.29
C ALA A 37 4.70 -4.95 13.41
N ARG A 38 4.13 -3.86 13.93
CA ARG A 38 3.22 -2.99 13.16
C ARG A 38 3.90 -2.42 11.91
N ALA A 39 5.15 -1.98 12.01
CA ALA A 39 5.89 -1.47 10.85
C ALA A 39 6.08 -2.55 9.77
N LEU A 40 6.46 -3.77 10.16
CA LEU A 40 6.57 -4.89 9.21
C LEU A 40 5.24 -5.26 8.58
N TRP A 41 4.15 -5.25 9.37
CA TRP A 41 2.81 -5.49 8.87
C TRP A 41 2.41 -4.44 7.82
N VAL A 42 2.65 -3.15 8.09
CA VAL A 42 2.39 -2.06 7.13
C VAL A 42 3.23 -2.23 5.86
N ALA A 43 4.51 -2.59 5.98
CA ALA A 43 5.37 -2.86 4.83
C ALA A 43 4.84 -4.00 3.95
N GLY A 44 4.31 -5.05 4.58
CA GLY A 44 3.65 -6.16 3.88
C GLY A 44 2.40 -5.72 3.13
N VAL A 45 1.53 -4.94 3.78
CA VAL A 45 0.27 -4.47 3.17
C VAL A 45 0.51 -3.55 1.98
N ILE A 46 1.48 -2.61 2.05
CA ILE A 46 1.68 -1.64 0.97
C ILE A 46 2.57 -2.16 -0.18
N ASN A 47 3.37 -3.20 0.08
CA ASN A 47 4.16 -3.90 -0.94
C ASN A 47 3.89 -5.41 -0.91
N PRO A 48 2.65 -5.85 -1.20
CA PRO A 48 2.32 -7.27 -1.22
C PRO A 48 2.96 -7.96 -2.42
N LEU A 49 2.93 -9.30 -2.38
CA LEU A 49 3.27 -10.16 -3.50
C LEU A 49 2.07 -11.04 -3.84
N PRO A 50 1.46 -10.92 -5.04
CA PRO A 50 1.82 -10.00 -6.12
C PRO A 50 1.66 -8.50 -5.77
N ALA A 51 2.31 -7.60 -6.51
CA ALA A 51 2.20 -6.15 -6.25
C ALA A 51 0.82 -5.59 -6.64
N LEU A 52 0.36 -4.58 -5.91
CA LEU A 52 -0.80 -3.75 -6.27
C LEU A 52 -0.48 -2.85 -7.48
N GLY A 53 -1.50 -2.50 -8.26
CA GLY A 53 -1.42 -1.62 -9.43
C GLY A 53 -1.27 -2.34 -10.77
N ALA A 54 -1.16 -3.68 -10.78
CA ALA A 54 -1.23 -4.49 -11.98
C ALA A 54 -2.70 -4.75 -12.36
N SER A 55 -3.30 -3.87 -13.15
CA SER A 55 -4.69 -4.04 -13.63
C SER A 55 -4.83 -5.33 -14.44
N SER A 56 -5.89 -6.11 -14.18
CA SER A 56 -6.28 -7.31 -14.93
C SER A 56 -7.35 -7.04 -16.00
N SER A 57 -7.77 -5.79 -16.18
CA SER A 57 -8.78 -5.44 -17.20
C SER A 57 -8.16 -5.39 -18.59
N GLU A 58 -8.74 -6.17 -19.52
CA GLU A 58 -8.39 -6.23 -20.94
C GLU A 58 -8.39 -4.86 -21.65
N LYS A 59 -9.02 -3.83 -21.06
CA LYS A 59 -9.04 -2.47 -21.64
C LYS A 59 -7.81 -1.62 -21.36
N VAL A 60 -6.91 -2.01 -20.45
CA VAL A 60 -5.61 -1.34 -20.29
C VAL A 60 -4.58 -2.37 -19.85
N ALA A 61 -4.01 -3.11 -20.81
CA ALA A 61 -2.82 -3.94 -20.63
C ALA A 61 -1.52 -3.10 -20.45
N SER A 62 -1.64 -1.86 -20.00
CA SER A 62 -0.52 -1.00 -19.65
C SER A 62 -0.32 -1.08 -18.14
N MET A 63 0.90 -1.46 -17.76
CA MET A 63 1.37 -1.53 -16.38
C MET A 63 1.20 -0.12 -15.77
N GLY A 64 0.11 0.08 -15.04
CA GLY A 64 -0.16 1.35 -14.37
C GLY A 64 0.99 1.74 -13.44
N PRO A 65 1.18 3.04 -13.17
CA PRO A 65 2.25 3.48 -12.28
C PRO A 65 2.10 2.82 -10.91
N SER A 66 3.20 2.31 -10.36
CA SER A 66 3.20 1.69 -9.03
C SER A 66 2.61 2.65 -8.00
N ILE A 67 1.64 2.16 -7.22
CA ILE A 67 0.94 2.94 -6.21
C ILE A 67 1.77 3.15 -4.94
N ALA A 68 2.91 2.46 -4.78
CA ALA A 68 3.78 2.58 -3.62
C ALA A 68 5.26 2.46 -4.02
N PRO A 69 6.18 3.13 -3.31
CA PRO A 69 7.60 2.81 -3.41
C PRO A 69 7.87 1.41 -2.84
N GLU A 70 8.91 0.73 -3.30
CA GLU A 70 9.36 -0.53 -2.70
C GLU A 70 10.12 -0.23 -1.41
N ILE A 71 9.53 -0.58 -0.26
CA ILE A 71 10.08 -0.29 1.06
C ILE A 71 10.48 -1.52 1.85
N ARG A 72 10.19 -2.75 1.36
CA ARG A 72 10.50 -3.97 2.13
C ARG A 72 12.00 -4.11 2.42
N PRO A 73 12.94 -3.86 1.48
CA PRO A 73 14.36 -3.94 1.80
C PRO A 73 14.74 -3.00 2.94
N SER A 74 14.31 -1.74 2.89
CA SER A 74 14.58 -0.75 3.94
C SER A 74 13.94 -1.16 5.28
N ALA A 75 12.69 -1.61 5.28
CA ALA A 75 12.01 -2.04 6.49
C ALA A 75 12.67 -3.27 7.13
N LEU A 76 13.05 -4.28 6.33
CA LEU A 76 13.67 -5.52 6.80
C LEU A 76 15.12 -5.31 7.30
N THR A 77 15.87 -4.41 6.65
CA THR A 77 17.29 -4.16 6.96
C THR A 77 17.53 -3.02 7.95
N ALA A 78 16.49 -2.25 8.31
CA ALA A 78 16.59 -1.19 9.28
C ALA A 78 17.18 -1.69 10.62
N SER A 79 18.20 -1.00 11.11
CA SER A 79 18.94 -1.33 12.33
C SER A 79 18.19 -1.00 13.63
N SER A 80 17.06 -0.30 13.54
CA SER A 80 16.23 0.07 14.68
C SER A 80 14.75 0.13 14.31
N THR A 81 13.89 0.00 15.31
CA THR A 81 12.44 0.18 15.15
C THR A 81 12.09 1.60 14.67
N ALA A 82 12.79 2.63 15.15
CA ALA A 82 12.57 4.01 14.70
C ALA A 82 12.89 4.19 13.21
N ALA A 83 14.01 3.64 12.73
CA ALA A 83 14.37 3.69 11.32
C ALA A 83 13.36 2.91 10.44
N ARG A 84 12.83 1.80 10.96
CA ARG A 84 11.80 1.01 10.29
C ARG A 84 10.48 1.76 10.20
N LEU A 85 10.04 2.39 11.29
CA LEU A 85 8.85 3.25 11.33
C LEU A 85 8.96 4.40 10.34
N SER A 86 10.08 5.12 10.36
CA SER A 86 10.33 6.21 9.42
C SER A 86 10.25 5.74 7.96
N SER A 87 10.82 4.58 7.64
CA SER A 87 10.74 4.01 6.30
C SER A 87 9.31 3.71 5.86
N VAL A 88 8.49 3.11 6.74
CA VAL A 88 7.10 2.76 6.40
C VAL A 88 6.19 3.97 6.36
N GLU A 89 6.40 4.97 7.21
CA GLU A 89 5.65 6.22 7.22
C GLU A 89 5.89 7.03 5.94
N MET A 90 7.15 7.14 5.51
CA MET A 90 7.48 7.76 4.22
C MET A 90 6.85 6.99 3.06
N GLY A 91 6.96 5.66 3.07
CA GLY A 91 6.38 4.80 2.03
C GLY A 91 4.86 4.92 1.92
N LEU A 92 4.17 4.87 3.07
CA LEU A 92 2.72 5.01 3.15
C LEU A 92 2.27 6.42 2.70
N SER A 93 2.98 7.47 3.12
CA SER A 93 2.67 8.85 2.72
C SER A 93 2.86 9.08 1.23
N GLU A 94 3.94 8.56 0.65
CA GLU A 94 4.17 8.56 -0.80
C GLU A 94 3.06 7.80 -1.53
N SER A 95 2.66 6.64 -1.02
CA SER A 95 1.62 5.83 -1.62
C SER A 95 0.26 6.54 -1.64
N MET A 96 -0.16 7.12 -0.52
CA MET A 96 -1.39 7.91 -0.44
C MET A 96 -1.38 9.09 -1.43
N ARG A 97 -0.24 9.79 -1.56
CA ARG A 97 -0.11 10.88 -2.53
C ARG A 97 -0.22 10.40 -3.97
N ARG A 98 0.33 9.23 -4.32
CA ARG A 98 0.18 8.65 -5.67
C ARG A 98 -1.27 8.28 -5.96
N LEU A 99 -1.93 7.62 -5.01
CA LEU A 99 -3.34 7.25 -5.13
C LEU A 99 -4.24 8.49 -5.30
N ALA A 100 -4.00 9.54 -4.52
CA ALA A 100 -4.74 10.80 -4.65
C ALA A 100 -4.55 11.44 -6.04
N LYS A 101 -3.34 11.41 -6.60
CA LYS A 101 -3.07 11.89 -7.96
C LYS A 101 -3.79 11.07 -9.03
N ILE A 102 -3.80 9.74 -8.88
CA ILE A 102 -4.49 8.83 -9.79
C ILE A 102 -5.99 9.16 -9.82
N LEU A 103 -6.62 9.21 -8.65
CA LEU A 103 -8.05 9.48 -8.54
C LEU A 103 -8.42 10.86 -9.09
N LYS A 104 -7.62 11.88 -8.78
CA LYS A 104 -7.81 13.21 -9.37
C LYS A 104 -7.69 13.21 -10.90
N ALA A 105 -6.76 12.45 -11.46
CA ALA A 105 -6.59 12.33 -12.91
C ALA A 105 -7.76 11.56 -13.57
N GLU A 106 -8.41 10.67 -12.83
CA GLU A 106 -9.58 9.90 -13.25
C GLU A 106 -10.91 10.66 -13.05
N GLY A 107 -10.86 11.91 -12.55
CA GLY A 107 -12.03 12.77 -12.36
C GLY A 107 -12.78 12.55 -11.03
N ASP A 108 -12.18 11.78 -10.13
CA ASP A 108 -12.73 11.52 -8.80
C ASP A 108 -12.42 12.70 -7.87
N ASP A 109 -13.45 13.35 -7.33
CA ASP A 109 -13.26 14.42 -6.36
C ASP A 109 -12.81 13.82 -5.02
N ILE A 110 -11.68 14.31 -4.52
CA ILE A 110 -11.10 13.91 -3.24
C ILE A 110 -11.04 15.18 -2.40
N SER A 111 -12.20 15.57 -1.89
CA SER A 111 -12.25 16.55 -0.81
C SER A 111 -11.65 15.92 0.46
N PRO A 112 -10.74 16.63 1.15
CA PRO A 112 -10.11 16.17 2.39
C PRO A 112 -11.09 16.02 3.55
#